data_AF-A0A7S4JLT4-F1
#
_entry.id   AF-A0A7S4JLT4-F1
#
_cell.length_a   1.000
_cell.length_b   1.000
_cell.length_c   1.000
_cell.angle_alpha   90.00
_cell.angle_beta   90.00
_cell.angle_gamma   90.00
#
_symmetry.space_group_name_H-M   'P 1'
#
loop_
_entity.id
_entity.type
_entity.pdbx_description
1 polymer ?
#
loop_
_entity_poly.entity_id
_entity_poly.type
_entity_poly.pdbx_seq_one_letter_code
_entity_poly.pdbx_strand_id
1 'polypeptide(L)'
;ERFRKAHRARGRRCTALAHMPQTEPYGERTFQLKSDPSGATGSKTWSASEIFSDVLRERVLSSKHTILELGCGAGYMAMRLATVTRGTRVIATDVPSQMRNLKFNVNRNQLRHAVRHQSNSRRST
;
A
#
# COMPACT_ATOMS: atom_id res chain seq x y z
N GLU A 1 -35.17 -41.46 -20.19
CA GLU A 1 -33.95 -41.60 -19.36
C GLU A 1 -32.71 -41.15 -20.13
N ARG A 2 -32.06 -40.07 -19.70
CA ARG A 2 -30.84 -39.54 -20.33
C ARG A 2 -29.63 -39.84 -19.43
N PHE A 3 -28.87 -40.89 -19.76
CA PHE A 3 -27.56 -41.12 -19.17
C PHE A 3 -26.51 -40.24 -19.88
N ARG A 4 -25.95 -39.28 -19.15
CA ARG A 4 -24.90 -38.37 -19.62
C ARG A 4 -23.54 -38.95 -19.25
N LYS A 5 -22.71 -39.24 -20.26
CA LYS A 5 -21.33 -39.73 -20.13
C LYS A 5 -20.44 -38.57 -19.62
N ALA A 6 -19.66 -38.84 -18.57
CA ALA A 6 -18.76 -37.88 -17.93
C ALA A 6 -17.50 -37.65 -18.76
N HIS A 7 -17.11 -36.38 -18.95
CA HIS A 7 -15.77 -35.98 -19.37
C HIS A 7 -15.16 -35.07 -18.31
N ARG A 8 -14.01 -35.49 -17.78
CA ARG A 8 -13.11 -34.72 -16.89
C ARG A 8 -12.75 -33.37 -17.51
N ALA A 9 -12.99 -32.28 -16.79
CA ALA A 9 -12.36 -30.98 -17.06
C ALA A 9 -11.31 -30.68 -16.00
N ARG A 10 -10.07 -30.47 -16.47
CA ARG A 10 -8.89 -30.05 -15.72
C ARG A 10 -9.11 -28.62 -15.20
N GLY A 11 -8.53 -28.36 -14.03
CA GLY A 11 -8.82 -27.19 -13.22
C GLY A 11 -8.36 -25.84 -13.77
N ARG A 12 -8.88 -24.82 -13.10
CA ARG A 12 -8.30 -23.50 -12.83
C ARG A 12 -9.04 -22.97 -11.61
N ARG A 13 -8.41 -23.01 -10.42
CA ARG A 13 -8.91 -22.26 -9.26
C ARG A 13 -8.63 -20.79 -9.55
N CYS A 14 -9.62 -20.07 -10.08
CA CYS A 14 -9.63 -18.62 -10.03
C CYS A 14 -9.92 -18.22 -8.58
N THR A 15 -8.88 -17.90 -7.82
CA THR A 15 -9.02 -17.14 -6.58
C THR A 15 -9.42 -15.72 -6.97
N ALA A 16 -10.63 -15.32 -6.60
CA ALA A 16 -11.13 -13.97 -6.77
C ALA A 16 -10.19 -12.98 -6.06
N LEU A 17 -9.50 -12.16 -6.85
CA LEU A 17 -8.86 -10.94 -6.37
C LEU A 17 -10.00 -9.96 -6.05
N ALA A 18 -10.21 -9.66 -4.77
CA ALA A 18 -11.12 -8.61 -4.36
C ALA A 18 -10.56 -7.26 -4.86
N HIS A 19 -11.07 -6.79 -6.00
CA HIS A 19 -10.97 -5.40 -6.43
C HIS A 19 -12.15 -4.66 -5.82
N MET A 20 -11.91 -3.93 -4.73
CA MET A 20 -12.82 -2.90 -4.24
C MET A 20 -12.27 -1.55 -4.71
N PRO A 21 -12.86 -0.89 -5.72
CA PRO A 21 -12.53 0.48 -6.04
C PRO A 21 -13.21 1.36 -4.99
N GLN A 22 -12.45 1.87 -4.02
CA GLN A 22 -12.95 2.93 -3.14
C GLN A 22 -12.88 4.26 -3.91
N THR A 23 -14.03 4.88 -4.14
CA THR A 23 -14.15 6.21 -4.75
C THR A 23 -14.53 7.21 -3.66
N GLU A 24 -13.59 8.06 -3.27
CA GLU A 24 -13.80 9.14 -2.28
C GLU A 24 -14.08 10.50 -2.98
N PRO A 25 -14.89 11.38 -2.38
CA PRO A 25 -15.53 12.52 -3.04
C PRO A 25 -14.61 13.74 -3.28
N TYR A 26 -13.33 13.66 -2.95
CA TYR A 26 -12.38 14.80 -3.00
C TYR A 26 -11.21 14.60 -3.96
N GLY A 27 -11.49 14.33 -5.25
CA GLY A 27 -10.48 14.36 -6.32
C GLY A 27 -9.20 13.56 -6.01
N GLU A 28 -9.32 12.53 -5.17
CA GLU A 28 -8.20 11.89 -4.52
C GLU A 28 -7.44 11.09 -5.57
N ARG A 29 -6.13 11.30 -5.66
CA ARG A 29 -5.32 10.47 -6.55
C ARG A 29 -5.33 9.07 -5.95
N THR A 30 -6.17 8.20 -6.52
CA THR A 30 -6.25 6.80 -6.12
C THR A 30 -4.87 6.15 -6.28
N PHE A 31 -4.50 5.32 -5.31
CA PHE A 31 -3.24 4.59 -5.34
C PHE A 31 -3.51 3.08 -5.25
N GLN A 32 -2.65 2.30 -5.91
CA GLN A 32 -2.67 0.85 -5.90
C GLN A 32 -1.77 0.34 -4.77
N LEU A 33 -2.32 -0.42 -3.83
CA LEU A 33 -1.56 -1.03 -2.76
C LEU A 33 -1.50 -2.55 -2.93
N LYS A 34 -0.29 -3.10 -3.02
CA LYS A 34 -0.08 -4.54 -2.84
C LYS A 34 -0.01 -4.86 -1.35
N SER A 35 -1.10 -5.42 -0.85
CA SER A 35 -1.20 -6.00 0.49
C SER A 35 -1.53 -7.49 0.41
N ASP A 36 -1.28 -8.22 1.49
CA ASP A 36 -1.63 -9.62 1.66
C ASP A 36 -2.30 -9.81 3.03
N PRO A 37 -3.64 -9.86 3.08
CA PRO A 37 -4.41 -10.02 4.32
C PRO A 37 -4.12 -11.35 5.06
N SER A 38 -3.78 -12.39 4.31
CA SER A 38 -3.38 -13.70 4.84
C SER A 38 -1.89 -13.79 5.17
N GLY A 39 -1.08 -12.84 4.70
CA GLY A 39 0.36 -12.84 4.81
C GLY A 39 0.90 -12.37 6.17
N ALA A 40 2.20 -12.13 6.19
CA ALA A 40 2.89 -11.56 7.35
C ALA A 40 2.30 -10.19 7.73
N THR A 41 2.41 -9.82 9.01
CA THR A 41 1.86 -8.59 9.58
C THR A 41 2.23 -7.32 8.80
N GLY A 42 3.47 -7.23 8.31
CA GLY A 42 3.94 -6.09 7.53
C GLY A 42 3.39 -6.00 6.10
N SER A 43 2.71 -7.04 5.61
CA SER A 43 2.06 -7.04 4.29
C SER A 43 0.59 -6.66 4.36
N LYS A 44 0.01 -6.54 5.55
CA LYS A 44 -1.40 -6.19 5.75
C LYS A 44 -1.60 -4.68 5.75
N THR A 45 -2.79 -4.26 5.38
CA THR A 45 -3.30 -2.95 5.75
C THR A 45 -4.05 -3.09 7.06
N TRP A 46 -3.73 -2.25 8.03
CA TRP A 46 -4.42 -2.21 9.32
C TRP A 46 -5.41 -1.06 9.31
N SER A 47 -6.61 -1.26 9.86
CA SER A 47 -7.65 -0.23 9.97
C SER A 47 -7.14 1.05 10.65
N ALA A 48 -6.21 0.91 11.61
CA ALA A 48 -5.54 2.04 12.25
C ALA A 48 -4.83 2.96 11.25
N SER A 49 -4.26 2.43 10.17
CA SER A 49 -3.57 3.24 9.15
C SER A 49 -4.53 4.09 8.33
N GLU A 50 -5.76 3.61 8.10
CA GLU A 50 -6.82 4.37 7.43
C GLU A 50 -7.28 5.53 8.32
N ILE A 51 -7.72 5.20 9.54
CA ILE A 51 -8.21 6.18 10.51
C ILE A 51 -7.14 7.24 10.80
N PHE A 52 -5.89 6.83 11.02
CA PHE A 52 -4.84 7.78 11.37
C PHE A 52 -4.47 8.68 10.19
N SER A 53 -4.50 8.17 8.97
CA SER A 53 -4.26 9.00 7.78
C SER A 53 -5.30 10.10 7.61
N ASP A 54 -6.57 9.84 7.97
CA ASP A 54 -7.64 10.85 7.94
C ASP A 54 -7.47 11.90 9.03
N VAL A 55 -7.12 11.50 10.25
CA VAL A 55 -6.80 12.44 11.33
C VAL A 55 -5.59 13.30 10.99
N LEU A 56 -4.55 12.72 10.38
CA LEU A 56 -3.36 13.46 9.98
C LEU A 56 -3.63 14.39 8.81
N ARG A 57 -4.47 13.99 7.85
CA ARG A 57 -4.82 14.82 6.70
C ARG A 57 -5.33 16.20 7.14
N GLU A 58 -6.27 16.25 8.06
CA GLU A 58 -6.81 17.51 8.58
C GLU A 58 -5.74 18.41 9.22
N ARG A 59 -4.68 17.83 9.79
CA ARG A 59 -3.60 18.57 10.45
C ARG A 59 -2.48 18.99 9.50
N VAL A 60 -2.22 18.18 8.47
CA VAL A 60 -1.03 18.26 7.60
C VAL A 60 -1.33 19.03 6.30
N LEU A 61 -2.59 19.14 5.87
CA LEU A 61 -2.98 19.84 4.64
C LEU A 61 -2.64 21.35 4.63
N SER A 62 -2.41 21.95 5.81
CA SER A 62 -2.17 23.39 5.93
C SER A 62 -0.74 23.84 5.61
N SER A 63 0.24 22.92 5.55
CA SER A 63 1.64 23.32 5.28
C SER A 63 2.51 22.23 4.66
N LYS A 64 3.69 22.61 4.12
CA LYS A 64 4.66 21.66 3.56
C LYS A 64 5.43 20.98 4.68
N HIS A 65 5.16 19.71 4.91
CA HIS A 65 5.82 18.94 5.97
C HIS A 65 6.82 17.92 5.42
N THR A 66 7.83 17.60 6.23
CA THR A 66 8.59 16.35 6.10
C THR A 66 8.14 15.40 7.19
N ILE A 67 7.58 14.26 6.81
CA ILE A 67 7.00 13.25 7.71
C ILE A 67 7.90 12.03 7.71
N LEU A 68 8.21 11.49 8.89
CA LEU A 68 8.85 10.19 9.05
C LEU A 68 7.82 9.19 9.58
N GLU A 69 7.55 8.13 8.81
CA GLU A 69 6.68 7.03 9.22
C GLU A 69 7.54 5.82 9.61
N LEU A 70 7.32 5.31 10.82
CA LEU A 70 7.98 4.11 11.35
C LEU A 70 7.01 2.92 11.29
N GLY A 71 7.50 1.77 10.82
CA GLY A 71 6.67 0.57 10.73
C GLY A 71 5.56 0.71 9.69
N CYS A 72 5.87 1.25 8.51
CA CYS A 72 4.87 1.56 7.49
C CYS A 72 4.22 0.33 6.84
N GLY A 73 4.78 -0.86 7.03
CA GLY A 73 4.32 -2.12 6.46
C GLY A 73 4.23 -2.05 4.93
N ALA A 74 3.00 -2.20 4.42
CA ALA A 74 2.73 -2.10 2.98
C ALA A 74 2.77 -0.65 2.45
N GLY A 75 2.75 0.35 3.35
CA GLY A 75 2.90 1.77 3.03
C GLY A 75 1.59 2.51 2.76
N TYR A 76 0.45 2.05 3.27
CA TYR A 76 -0.86 2.67 3.02
C TYR A 76 -0.88 4.15 3.43
N MET A 77 -0.53 4.45 4.69
CA MET A 77 -0.58 5.82 5.21
C MET A 77 0.41 6.73 4.48
N ALA A 78 1.66 6.28 4.27
CA ALA A 78 2.65 7.01 3.49
C ALA A 78 2.13 7.42 2.11
N MET A 79 1.49 6.50 1.39
CA MET A 79 0.97 6.77 0.06
C MET A 79 -0.22 7.71 0.11
N ARG A 80 -1.15 7.50 1.04
CA ARG A 80 -2.32 8.38 1.21
C ARG A 80 -1.89 9.81 1.54
N LEU A 81 -0.97 10.00 2.47
CA LEU A 81 -0.43 11.34 2.80
C LEU A 81 0.28 11.98 1.60
N ALA A 82 1.04 11.19 0.83
CA ALA A 82 1.73 11.68 -0.35
C ALA A 82 0.81 12.04 -1.52
N THR A 83 -0.35 11.40 -1.65
CA THR A 83 -1.33 11.71 -2.71
C THR A 83 -2.19 12.92 -2.38
N VAL A 84 -2.52 13.14 -1.10
CA VAL A 84 -3.43 14.21 -0.68
C VAL A 84 -2.74 15.53 -0.35
N THR A 85 -1.46 15.53 0.03
CA THR A 85 -0.76 16.76 0.44
C THR A 85 0.35 17.16 -0.53
N ARG A 86 0.10 18.18 -1.36
CA ARG A 86 1.10 18.73 -2.29
C ARG A 86 2.28 19.33 -1.53
N GLY A 87 3.50 18.93 -1.92
CA GLY A 87 4.74 19.45 -1.33
C GLY A 87 5.16 18.78 -0.02
N THR A 88 4.37 17.82 0.48
CA THR A 88 4.77 16.98 1.61
C THR A 88 5.74 15.90 1.15
N ARG A 89 6.82 15.74 1.91
CA ARG A 89 7.79 14.66 1.74
C ARG A 89 7.57 13.64 2.86
N VAL A 90 7.26 12.41 2.50
CA VAL A 90 7.14 11.29 3.44
C VAL A 90 8.39 10.43 3.35
N ILE A 91 8.96 10.06 4.49
CA ILE A 91 10.05 9.11 4.62
C ILE A 91 9.43 7.87 5.28
N ALA A 92 9.17 6.83 4.49
CA ALA A 92 8.52 5.61 4.95
C ALA A 92 9.58 4.55 5.29
N THR A 93 9.55 4.02 6.51
CA THR A 93 10.57 3.11 7.01
C THR A 93 9.96 1.87 7.66
N ASP A 94 10.65 0.75 7.53
CA ASP A 94 10.28 -0.53 8.11
C ASP A 94 11.53 -1.44 8.20
N VAL A 95 11.36 -2.66 8.70
CA VAL A 95 12.40 -3.69 8.70
C VAL A 95 12.77 -4.10 7.26
N PRO A 96 14.01 -4.57 7.02
CA PRO A 96 14.50 -4.87 5.67
C PRO A 96 13.60 -5.77 4.82
N SER A 97 12.92 -6.75 5.44
CA SER A 97 12.01 -7.67 4.74
C SER A 97 10.81 -6.96 4.10
N GLN A 98 10.34 -5.86 4.70
CA GLN A 98 9.19 -5.10 4.20
C GLN A 98 9.57 -4.06 3.14
N MET A 99 10.83 -3.61 3.14
CA MET A 99 11.31 -2.56 2.24
C MET A 99 11.13 -2.89 0.76
N ARG A 100 11.19 -4.18 0.37
CA ARG A 100 10.94 -4.61 -1.01
C ARG A 100 9.49 -4.36 -1.45
N ASN A 101 8.52 -4.70 -0.59
CA ASN A 101 7.10 -4.49 -0.89
C ASN A 101 6.75 -2.99 -0.89
N LEU A 102 7.25 -2.26 0.11
CA LEU A 102 7.10 -0.82 0.19
C LEU A 102 7.64 -0.13 -1.09
N LYS A 103 8.86 -0.49 -1.52
CA LYS A 103 9.45 0.02 -2.76
C LYS A 103 8.57 -0.29 -3.96
N PHE A 104 8.03 -1.50 -4.07
CA PHE A 104 7.11 -1.85 -5.14
C PHE A 104 5.87 -0.93 -5.15
N ASN A 105 5.22 -0.74 -4.00
CA ASN A 105 4.03 0.10 -3.86
C ASN A 105 4.31 1.57 -4.19
N VAL A 106 5.41 2.13 -3.68
CA VAL A 106 5.81 3.52 -3.99
C VAL A 106 6.06 3.69 -5.49
N ASN A 107 6.72 2.73 -6.13
CA ASN A 107 7.05 2.83 -7.56
C ASN A 107 5.82 2.69 -8.44
N ARG A 108 4.91 1.77 -8.08
CA ARG A 108 3.68 1.52 -8.83
C ARG A 108 2.81 2.77 -8.91
N ASN A 109 2.82 3.58 -7.85
CA ASN A 109 2.07 4.83 -7.75
C ASN A 109 2.86 6.07 -8.18
N GLN A 110 4.09 5.90 -8.68
CA GLN A 110 4.98 6.98 -9.10
C GLN A 110 5.24 8.02 -7.99
N LEU A 111 5.22 7.58 -6.73
CA LEU A 111 5.32 8.44 -5.56
C LEU A 111 6.77 8.64 -5.08
N ARG A 112 7.78 8.14 -5.80
CA ARG A 112 9.20 8.21 -5.38
C ARG A 112 9.71 9.62 -5.02
N HIS A 113 9.11 10.65 -5.61
CA HIS A 113 9.46 12.05 -5.36
C HIS A 113 8.91 12.56 -4.02
N ALA A 114 7.74 12.06 -3.61
CA ALA A 114 7.05 12.40 -2.38
C ALA A 114 7.40 11.43 -1.25
N VAL A 115 7.44 10.11 -1.52
CA VAL A 115 7.75 9.05 -0.57
C VAL A 115 9.15 8.50 -0.81
N ARG A 116 9.98 8.51 0.24
CA ARG A 116 11.35 7.98 0.24
C ARG A 116 11.45 6.83 1.22
N HIS A 117 11.96 5.69 0.77
CA HIS A 117 12.22 4.57 1.65
C HIS A 117 13.70 4.57 2.07
N GLN A 118 14.03 4.31 3.33
CA GLN A 118 15.42 4.14 3.77
C GLN A 118 15.76 2.66 3.92
N SER A 119 16.53 2.12 2.97
CA SER A 119 17.17 0.83 3.17
C SER A 119 18.50 1.04 3.89
N ASN A 120 18.63 0.54 5.11
CA ASN A 120 19.95 0.33 5.71
C ASN A 120 20.64 -0.83 4.99
N SER A 121 21.24 -0.55 3.83
CA SER A 121 22.29 -1.41 3.31
C SER A 121 23.53 -1.10 4.14
N ARG A 122 23.75 -1.82 5.24
CA ARG A 122 25.12 -1.95 5.73
C ARG A 122 25.92 -2.54 4.55
N ARG A 123 26.83 -1.76 3.98
CA ARG A 123 27.94 -2.36 3.22
C ARG A 123 28.68 -3.18 4.27
N SER A 124 28.56 -4.50 4.20
CA SER A 124 29.53 -5.37 4.84
C SER A 124 30.86 -5.08 4.14
N THR A 125 31.65 -4.21 4.75
CA THR A 125 33.08 -4.06 4.48
C THR A 125 33.82 -5.15 5.20
#